data_AF-A0A1A8UN78-F1
#
_entry.id   AF-A0A1A8UN78-F1
#
_cell.length_a   1.000
_cell.length_b   1.000
_cell.length_c   1.000
_cell.angle_alpha   90.00
_cell.angle_beta   90.00
_cell.angle_gamma   90.00
#
_symmetry.space_group_name_H-M   'P 1'
#
loop_
_entity.id
_entity.type
_entity.pdbx_description
1 polymer ?
#
loop_
_entity_poly.entity_id
_entity_poly.type
_entity_poly.pdbx_seq_one_letter_code
_entity_poly.pdbx_strand_id
1 'polypeptide(L)'
;LKAPSTPVYEGYEVVLYCQYRGVHQMEAIFFKDGEAINSPNNSTILTIKNVTQKHEGFYSCASTDGKMQSPESWISVSPYRGNFTSKEETAISGWWKWIIV
;
A
#
# COMPACT_ATOMS: atom_id res chain seq x y z
N LEU A 1 -9.08 4.52 1.81
CA LEU A 1 -7.71 3.95 1.76
C LEU A 1 -6.77 5.01 1.19
N LYS A 2 -5.58 5.18 1.78
CA LYS A 2 -4.46 5.89 1.16
C LYS A 2 -3.50 4.85 0.62
N ALA A 3 -3.28 4.89 -0.68
CA ALA A 3 -2.44 4.00 -1.45
C ALA A 3 -1.43 4.82 -2.27
N PRO A 4 -0.26 4.25 -2.62
CA PRO A 4 0.66 4.89 -3.55
C PRO A 4 -0.01 5.09 -4.92
N SER A 5 0.15 6.28 -5.49
CA SER A 5 -0.37 6.60 -6.84
C SER A 5 0.57 6.15 -7.96
N THR A 6 1.77 5.69 -7.62
CA THR A 6 2.79 5.24 -8.57
C THR A 6 3.02 3.73 -8.43
N PRO A 7 3.45 3.05 -9.50
CA PRO A 7 3.82 1.66 -9.42
C PRO A 7 4.90 1.42 -8.37
N VAL A 8 4.78 0.33 -7.66
CA VAL A 8 5.73 -0.11 -6.63
C VAL A 8 6.65 -1.13 -7.26
N TYR A 9 7.95 -1.01 -7.02
CA TYR A 9 8.91 -1.99 -7.51
C TYR A 9 8.93 -3.26 -6.66
N GLU A 10 9.21 -4.39 -7.29
CA GLU A 10 9.46 -5.63 -6.56
C GLU A 10 10.65 -5.50 -5.59
N GLY A 11 10.54 -6.14 -4.43
CA GLY A 11 11.52 -6.06 -3.35
C GLY A 11 11.32 -4.88 -2.38
N TYR A 12 10.50 -3.90 -2.74
CA TYR A 12 10.25 -2.73 -1.89
C TYR A 12 9.16 -2.98 -0.84
N GLU A 13 9.00 -2.04 0.09
CA GLU A 13 7.93 -2.02 1.09
C GLU A 13 6.84 -1.04 0.68
N VAL A 14 5.58 -1.44 0.85
CA VAL A 14 4.41 -0.57 0.69
C VAL A 14 3.67 -0.49 2.00
N VAL A 15 3.26 0.73 2.34
CA VAL A 15 2.44 0.99 3.51
C VAL A 15 1.12 1.60 3.06
N LEU A 16 0.03 0.91 3.35
CA LEU A 16 -1.34 1.36 3.09
C LEU A 16 -1.96 1.86 4.39
N TYR A 17 -2.66 2.99 4.31
CA TYR A 17 -3.33 3.57 5.48
C TYR A 17 -4.84 3.61 5.30
N CYS A 18 -5.56 3.01 6.24
CA CYS A 18 -7.00 3.15 6.34
C CYS A 18 -7.33 4.35 7.23
N GLN A 19 -7.83 5.43 6.62
CA GLN A 19 -8.22 6.65 7.34
C GLN A 19 -9.73 6.85 7.26
N TYR A 20 -10.37 6.97 8.42
CA TYR A 20 -11.79 7.26 8.56
C TYR A 20 -12.00 8.76 8.81
N ARG A 21 -13.10 9.32 8.29
CA ARG A 21 -13.52 10.70 8.61
C ARG A 21 -14.32 10.69 9.91
N GLY A 22 -13.89 11.47 10.89
CA GLY A 22 -14.65 11.76 12.12
C GLY A 22 -14.57 10.73 13.24
N VAL A 23 -14.22 9.47 12.97
CA VAL A 23 -14.11 8.41 13.99
C VAL A 23 -12.65 7.98 14.14
N HIS A 24 -12.13 8.02 15.37
CA HIS A 24 -10.84 7.41 15.76
C HIS A 24 -10.97 5.88 15.80
N GLN A 25 -11.34 5.24 14.68
CA GLN A 25 -11.25 3.80 14.58
C GLN A 25 -9.77 3.41 14.61
N MET A 26 -9.37 2.70 15.66
CA MET A 26 -8.03 2.16 15.81
C MET A 26 -7.82 0.90 14.97
N GLU A 27 -8.93 0.26 14.56
CA GLU A 27 -8.92 -1.00 13.85
C GLU A 27 -9.62 -0.95 12.48
N ALA A 28 -9.05 -1.67 11.52
CA ALA A 28 -9.58 -1.84 10.17
C ALA A 28 -9.27 -3.25 9.64
N ILE A 29 -10.16 -3.74 8.78
CA ILE A 29 -9.96 -4.96 8.01
C ILE A 29 -9.55 -4.53 6.60
N PHE A 30 -8.41 -5.03 6.13
CA PHE A 30 -7.96 -4.79 4.76
C PHE A 30 -8.43 -5.92 3.85
N PHE A 31 -8.70 -5.58 2.59
CA PHE A 31 -9.10 -6.52 1.56
C PHE A 31 -8.19 -6.38 0.35
N LYS A 32 -7.85 -7.50 -0.28
CA LYS A 32 -7.19 -7.60 -1.60
C LYS A 32 -8.09 -8.40 -2.52
N ASP A 33 -8.50 -7.81 -3.64
CA ASP A 33 -9.35 -8.44 -4.66
C ASP A 33 -10.63 -9.06 -4.06
N GLY A 34 -11.19 -8.41 -3.03
CA GLY A 34 -12.36 -8.88 -2.28
C GLY A 34 -12.09 -9.84 -1.13
N GLU A 35 -10.87 -10.36 -0.99
CA GLU A 35 -10.49 -11.28 0.10
C GLU A 35 -9.88 -10.53 1.28
N ALA A 36 -10.29 -10.88 2.50
CA ALA A 36 -9.75 -10.27 3.72
C ALA A 36 -8.27 -10.65 3.92
N ILE A 37 -7.43 -9.65 4.10
CA ILE A 37 -6.01 -9.82 4.40
C ILE A 37 -5.87 -10.06 5.90
N ASN A 38 -5.25 -11.18 6.26
CA ASN A 38 -4.89 -11.47 7.65
C ASN A 38 -3.75 -10.54 8.09
N SER A 39 -4.11 -9.37 8.63
CA SER A 39 -3.17 -8.44 9.23
C SER A 39 -3.12 -8.62 10.75
N PRO A 40 -1.94 -8.66 11.39
CA PRO A 40 -1.85 -8.76 12.83
C PRO A 40 -2.45 -7.51 13.48
N ASN A 41 -3.37 -7.73 14.43
CA ASN A 41 -4.03 -6.72 15.27
C ASN A 41 -5.02 -5.79 14.57
N ASN A 42 -5.56 -6.16 13.39
CA ASN A 42 -6.53 -5.34 12.65
C ASN A 42 -6.11 -3.87 12.58
N SER A 43 -4.82 -3.57 12.38
CA SER A 43 -4.34 -2.19 12.45
C SER A 43 -4.96 -1.33 11.34
N THR A 44 -5.02 -0.01 11.52
CA THR A 44 -5.32 0.93 10.43
C THR A 44 -4.20 1.03 9.40
N ILE A 45 -3.07 0.37 9.63
CA ILE A 45 -1.89 0.37 8.77
C ILE A 45 -1.63 -1.07 8.30
N LEU A 46 -1.51 -1.23 6.98
CA LEU A 46 -1.06 -2.50 6.38
C LEU A 46 0.29 -2.29 5.73
N THR A 47 1.29 -3.02 6.20
CA THR A 47 2.64 -3.02 5.62
C THR A 47 2.86 -4.30 4.83
N ILE A 48 3.07 -4.16 3.53
CA ILE A 48 3.44 -5.24 2.63
C ILE A 48 4.96 -5.15 2.41
N LYS A 49 5.69 -6.11 2.97
CA LYS A 49 7.16 -6.19 2.83
C LYS A 49 7.52 -7.09 1.67
N ASN A 50 8.64 -6.78 1.02
CA ASN A 50 9.16 -7.57 -0.10
C ASN A 50 8.07 -7.78 -1.17
N VAL A 51 7.58 -6.66 -1.72
CA VAL A 51 6.52 -6.65 -2.73
C VAL A 51 6.95 -7.51 -3.92
N THR A 52 6.01 -8.27 -4.44
CA THR A 52 6.17 -9.15 -5.62
C THR A 52 4.94 -8.98 -6.49
N GLN A 53 4.99 -9.45 -7.73
CA GLN A 53 3.86 -9.38 -8.66
C GLN A 53 2.54 -9.97 -8.12
N LYS A 54 2.59 -10.87 -7.12
CA LYS A 54 1.39 -11.41 -6.44
C LYS A 54 0.64 -10.38 -5.59
N HIS A 55 1.32 -9.30 -5.20
CA HIS A 55 0.77 -8.22 -4.40
C HIS A 55 0.12 -7.13 -5.28
N GLU A 56 0.17 -7.25 -6.61
CA GLU A 56 -0.64 -6.42 -7.49
C GLU A 56 -2.13 -6.79 -7.35
N GLY A 57 -3.01 -5.78 -7.33
CA GLY A 57 -4.44 -6.00 -7.20
C GLY A 57 -5.23 -4.78 -6.71
N PHE A 58 -6.52 -4.97 -6.52
CA PHE A 58 -7.41 -3.97 -5.91
C PHE A 58 -7.38 -4.09 -4.39
N TYR A 59 -7.07 -2.99 -3.72
CA TYR A 59 -7.05 -2.92 -2.27
C TYR A 59 -8.18 -2.04 -1.75
N SER A 60 -8.84 -2.48 -0.69
CA SER A 60 -9.77 -1.65 0.08
C SER A 60 -9.59 -1.90 1.57
N CYS A 61 -10.20 -1.05 2.40
CA CYS A 61 -10.31 -1.31 3.82
C CYS A 61 -11.73 -1.05 4.30
N ALA A 62 -12.15 -1.77 5.33
CA ALA A 62 -13.43 -1.58 5.99
C ALA A 62 -13.25 -1.51 7.52
N SER A 63 -14.22 -0.89 8.17
CA SER A 63 -14.33 -0.91 9.62
C SER A 63 -14.63 -2.33 10.12
N THR A 64 -14.25 -2.63 11.36
CA THR A 64 -14.46 -3.95 11.96
C THR A 64 -15.94 -4.34 12.08
N ASP A 65 -16.85 -3.37 12.09
CA ASP A 65 -18.30 -3.57 12.04
C ASP A 65 -18.87 -3.66 10.61
N GLY A 66 -18.03 -3.53 9.58
CA GLY A 66 -18.40 -3.63 8.16
C GLY A 66 -19.27 -2.47 7.63
N LYS A 67 -19.55 -1.44 8.44
CA LYS A 67 -20.46 -0.35 8.05
C LYS A 67 -19.80 0.69 7.15
N MET A 68 -18.49 0.85 7.26
CA MET A 68 -17.73 1.84 6.50
C MET A 68 -16.67 1.12 5.69
N GLN A 69 -16.79 1.16 4.36
CA GLN A 69 -15.79 0.61 3.45
C GLN A 69 -15.25 1.72 2.55
N SER A 70 -13.94 1.69 2.31
CA SER A 70 -13.30 2.62 1.39
C SER A 70 -13.50 2.19 -0.07
N PRO A 71 -13.46 3.12 -1.03
CA PRO A 71 -13.34 2.74 -2.44
C PRO A 71 -12.10 1.88 -2.66
N GLU A 72 -12.18 1.01 -3.67
CA GLU A 72 -11.05 0.19 -4.10
C GLU A 72 -9.97 1.06 -4.76
N SER A 73 -8.72 0.71 -4.53
CA SER A 73 -7.55 1.37 -5.11
C SER A 73 -6.64 0.32 -5.73
N TRP A 74 -6.25 0.52 -6.98
CA TRP A 74 -5.33 -0.38 -7.66
C TRP A 74 -3.89 -0.15 -7.21
N ILE A 75 -3.23 -1.20 -6.74
CA ILE A 75 -1.80 -1.21 -6.45
C ILE A 75 -1.11 -1.92 -7.60
N SER A 76 -0.36 -1.17 -8.41
CA SER A 76 0.44 -1.77 -9.48
C SER A 76 1.84 -2.12 -9.00
N VAL A 77 2.31 -3.32 -9.36
CA VAL A 77 3.66 -3.80 -9.06
C VAL A 77 4.47 -3.90 -10.34
N SER A 78 5.52 -3.09 -10.43
CA SER A 78 6.48 -3.16 -11.51
C SER A 78 7.57 -4.18 -11.22
N PRO A 79 7.86 -5.12 -12.14
CA PRO A 79 8.98 -6.03 -11.98
C PRO A 79 10.27 -5.22 -11.86
N TYR A 80 11.14 -5.61 -10.93
CA TYR A 80 12.44 -4.97 -10.82
C TYR A 80 13.22 -5.24 -12.11
N ARG A 81 13.33 -4.25 -13.00
CA ARG A 81 14.25 -4.33 -14.13
C ARG A 81 15.66 -4.15 -13.59
N GLY A 82 16.29 -5.25 -13.18
CA GLY A 82 17.72 -5.28 -12.91
C GLY A 82 18.47 -4.89 -14.18
N ASN A 83 18.98 -3.66 -14.22
CA ASN A 83 20.22 -3.20 -14.85
C ASN A 83 20.32 -1.66 -14.74
N PHE A 84 20.54 -1.16 -13.52
CA PHE A 84 21.39 0.03 -13.40
C PHE A 84 22.82 -0.51 -13.34
N THR A 85 23.52 -0.40 -14.47
CA THR A 85 24.97 -0.59 -14.55
C THR A 85 25.62 0.17 -13.39
N SER A 86 26.54 -0.49 -12.71
CA SER A 86 27.33 0.00 -11.58
C SER A 86 28.11 1.28 -11.92
N LYS A 87 27.42 2.41 -11.93
CA LYS A 87 27.88 3.79 -11.69
C LYS A 87 26.66 4.69 -11.65
N GLU A 88 25.91 4.62 -10.57
CA GLU A 88 25.25 5.80 -9.97
C GLU A 88 24.73 5.40 -8.57
N GLU A 89 25.63 4.88 -7.74
CA GLU A 89 25.38 4.60 -6.31
C GLU A 89 25.48 5.88 -5.47
N THR A 90 25.02 7.03 -6.01
CA THR A 90 25.01 8.34 -5.32
C THR A 90 23.85 9.23 -5.77
N ALA A 91 22.63 8.68 -5.85
CA ALA A 91 21.39 9.46 -5.79
C ALA A 91 20.35 8.86 -4.83
N ILE A 92 20.83 8.03 -3.89
CA ILE A 92 20.04 7.38 -2.85
C ILE A 92 19.88 8.39 -1.69
N SER A 93 18.77 9.13 -1.65
CA SER A 93 18.16 9.75 -0.42
C SER A 93 17.26 10.97 -0.66
N GLY A 94 17.15 11.50 -1.89
CA GLY A 94 16.38 12.73 -2.16
C GLY A 94 15.14 12.50 -3.02
N TRP A 95 13.98 12.94 -2.52
CA TRP A 95 12.75 13.27 -3.28
C TRP A 95 11.64 12.23 -3.37
N TRP A 96 11.03 11.95 -2.22
CA TRP A 96 9.59 11.71 -2.17
C TRP A 96 8.87 13.06 -2.36
N LYS A 97 8.44 13.38 -3.59
CA LYS A 97 7.52 14.50 -3.84
C LYS A 97 6.09 14.03 -3.66
N TRP A 98 5.48 14.36 -2.53
CA TRP A 98 4.03 14.30 -2.39
C TRP A 98 3.42 15.42 -3.23
N ILE A 99 2.74 15.09 -4.33
CA ILE A 99 1.83 16.04 -4.98
C ILE A 99 0.57 16.06 -4.12
N ILE A 100 0.47 17.09 -3.29
CA ILE A 100 -0.80 17.54 -2.74
C ILE A 100 -1.53 18.20 -3.92
N VAL A 101 -2.65 17.62 -4.35
CA VAL A 101 -3.63 18.38 -5.15
C VAL A 101 -4.54 19.14 -4.20
#